data_AF-A0A150PF69-F1
#
_entry.id   AF-A0A150PF69-F1
#
_cell.length_a   1.000
_cell.length_b   1.000
_cell.length_c   1.000
_cell.angle_alpha   90.00
_cell.angle_beta   90.00
_cell.angle_gamma   90.00
#
_symmetry.space_group_name_H-M   'P 1'
#
loop_
_entity.id
_entity.type
_entity.pdbx_description
1 polymer ?
#
loop_
_entity_poly.entity_id
_entity_poly.type
_entity_poly.pdbx_seq_one_letter_code
_entity_poly.pdbx_strand_id
1 'polypeptide(L)' 'MRAGICYVLHGTCSFRFGSQEAIEIREGQFATLPEGTYHFRVLGEAPVELIMVWELPEDFRSPA' A
#
# COMPACT_ATOMS: atom_id res chain seq x y z
N MET A 1 5.40 7.86 3.16
CA MET A 1 5.87 6.51 2.79
C MET A 1 6.66 6.58 1.51
N ARG A 2 7.58 5.62 1.27
CA ARG A 2 8.19 5.40 -0.06
C ARG A 2 7.14 4.81 -1.00
N ALA A 3 7.28 5.07 -2.31
CA ALA A 3 6.47 4.39 -3.32
C ALA A 3 6.68 2.87 -3.22
N GLY A 4 5.61 2.10 -3.37
CA GLY A 4 5.64 0.66 -3.15
C GLY A 4 4.36 -0.02 -3.59
N ILE A 5 4.27 -1.34 -3.38
CA ILE A 5 3.08 -2.12 -3.68
C ILE A 5 2.39 -2.47 -2.36
N CYS A 6 1.08 -2.29 -2.30
CA CYS A 6 0.25 -2.79 -1.21
C CYS A 6 -0.58 -3.97 -1.72
N TYR A 7 -0.50 -5.12 -1.04
CA TYR A 7 -1.35 -6.29 -1.28
C TYR A 7 -2.25 -6.53 -0.07
N VAL A 8 -3.55 -6.72 -0.27
CA VAL A 8 -4.50 -6.96 0.83
C VAL A 8 -4.76 -8.46 0.97
N LEU A 9 -4.38 -9.01 2.12
CA LEU A 9 -4.60 -10.41 2.49
C LEU A 9 -6.04 -10.65 2.96
N HIS A 10 -6.63 -9.69 3.66
CA HIS A 10 -8.00 -9.76 4.16
C HIS A 10 -8.64 -8.38 4.29
N GLY A 11 -9.95 -8.28 4.01
CA GLY A 11 -10.73 -7.06 4.18
C GLY A 11 -10.66 -6.10 2.98
N THR A 12 -10.96 -4.83 3.21
CA THR A 12 -10.88 -3.78 2.18
C THR A 12 -10.40 -2.47 2.81
N CYS A 13 -9.52 -1.75 2.11
CA CYS A 13 -9.02 -0.47 2.57
C CYS A 13 -8.92 0.56 1.45
N SER A 14 -8.72 1.82 1.82
CA SER A 14 -8.36 2.88 0.89
C SER A 14 -7.20 3.74 1.35
N PHE A 15 -6.42 4.19 0.37
CA PHE A 15 -5.36 5.18 0.52
C PHE A 15 -5.73 6.44 -0.25
N ARG A 16 -5.58 7.61 0.36
CA ARG A 16 -5.70 8.91 -0.31
C ARG A 16 -4.45 9.73 -0.12
N PHE A 17 -3.82 10.14 -1.22
CA PHE A 17 -2.63 10.98 -1.23
C PHE A 17 -3.01 12.41 -1.63
N GLY A 18 -2.90 13.36 -0.71
CA GLY A 18 -3.30 14.76 -0.95
C GLY A 18 -4.76 14.88 -1.42
N SER A 19 -4.98 15.59 -2.53
CA SER A 19 -6.29 15.79 -3.15
C SER A 19 -6.63 14.75 -4.23
N GLN A 20 -5.83 13.70 -4.39
CA GLN A 20 -6.08 12.66 -5.38
C GLN A 20 -7.29 11.81 -5.01
N GLU A 21 -7.83 11.09 -6.01
CA GLU A 21 -8.84 10.08 -5.78
C GLU A 21 -8.31 8.97 -4.85
N ALA A 22 -9.21 8.38 -4.06
CA ALA A 22 -8.81 7.30 -3.15
C ALA A 22 -8.55 6.01 -3.95
N ILE A 23 -7.42 5.37 -3.67
CA ILE A 23 -7.08 4.06 -4.20
C ILE A 23 -7.70 3.03 -3.25
N GLU A 24 -8.76 2.36 -3.70
CA GLU A 24 -9.37 1.24 -2.97
C GLU A 24 -8.71 -0.08 -3.35
N ILE A 25 -8.42 -0.91 -2.35
CA ILE A 25 -7.79 -2.21 -2.53
C ILE A 25 -8.58 -3.22 -1.69
N ARG A 26 -9.07 -4.28 -2.34
CA ARG A 26 -9.84 -5.35 -1.71
C ARG A 26 -8.98 -6.59 -1.50
N GLU A 27 -9.48 -7.51 -0.69
CA GLU A 27 -8.92 -8.84 -0.50
C GLU A 27 -8.50 -9.50 -1.82
N GLY A 28 -7.28 -10.02 -1.84
CA GLY A 28 -6.68 -10.67 -3.00
C GLY A 28 -6.11 -9.71 -4.05
N GLN A 29 -6.28 -8.40 -3.87
CA GLN A 29 -5.81 -7.38 -4.82
C GLN A 29 -4.54 -6.68 -4.34
N PHE A 30 -3.86 -6.04 -5.29
CA PHE A 30 -2.79 -5.11 -5.01
C PHE A 30 -2.90 -3.82 -5.81
N ALA A 31 -2.25 -2.78 -5.32
CA ALA A 31 -2.04 -1.55 -6.05
C ALA A 31 -0.63 -0.98 -5.80
N THR A 32 -0.09 -0.32 -6.83
CA THR A 32 1.09 0.54 -6.66
C THR A 32 0.66 1.83 -5.99
N LEU A 33 1.29 2.14 -4.86
CA LEU A 33 1.07 3.36 -4.10
C LEU A 33 2.21 4.34 -4.37
N PRO A 34 1.89 5.63 -4.57
CA PRO A 34 2.91 6.66 -4.75
C PRO A 34 3.67 6.91 -3.44
N GLU A 35 4.78 7.63 -3.55
CA GLU A 35 5.45 8.17 -2.38
C GLU A 35 4.68 9.37 -1.79
N GLY A 36 4.94 9.64 -0.50
CA GLY A 36 4.38 10.80 0.20
C GLY A 36 3.47 10.45 1.37
N THR A 37 2.73 11.45 1.85
CA THR A 37 1.81 11.33 2.98
C THR A 37 0.43 10.94 2.49
N TYR A 38 -0.24 10.06 3.25
CA TYR A 38 -1.56 9.55 2.89
C TYR A 38 -2.50 9.54 4.10
N HIS A 39 -3.79 9.54 3.79
CA HIS A 39 -4.83 9.11 4.71
C HIS A 39 -5.24 7.68 4.39
N PHE A 40 -5.29 6.83 5.41
CA PHE A 40 -5.70 5.44 5.32
C PHE A 40 -7.05 5.23 6.00
N ARG A 41 -7.89 4.38 5.40
CA ARG A 41 -9.16 3.95 5.98
C ARG A 41 -9.38 2.47 5.74
N VAL A 42 -9.86 1.78 6.77
CA VAL A 42 -10.51 0.48 6.61
C VAL A 42 -11.92 0.72 6.08
N LEU A 43 -12.33 -0.05 5.08
CA LEU A 43 -13.65 0.00 4.47
C LEU A 43 -14.40 -1.29 4.81
N GLY A 44 -15.58 -1.15 5.41
CA GLY A 44 -16.36 -2.26 5.93
C GLY A 44 -16.12 -2.51 7.43
N GLU A 45 -16.72 -3.58 7.94
CA GLU A 45 -16.73 -3.91 9.38
C GLU A 45 -15.58 -4.86 9.78
N ALA A 46 -15.04 -5.62 8.81
CA ALA A 46 -13.95 -6.55 9.05
C ALA A 46 -12.59 -5.82 9.19
N PRO A 47 -11.67 -6.33 10.03
CA PRO A 47 -10.31 -5.81 10.08
C PRO A 47 -9.58 -6.02 8.74
N VAL A 48 -8.53 -5.24 8.50
CA VAL A 48 -7.70 -5.35 7.30
C VAL A 48 -6.33 -5.91 7.65
N GLU A 49 -5.91 -6.91 6.88
CA GLU A 49 -4.55 -7.44 6.87
C GLU A 49 -3.93 -7.15 5.52
N LEU A 50 -2.74 -6.54 5.50
CA LEU A 50 -2.06 -6.14 4.27
C LEU A 50 -0.54 -6.30 4.37
N ILE A 51 0.09 -6.43 3.20
CA ILE A 51 1.54 -6.45 3.02
C ILE A 51 1.94 -5.20 2.24
N MET A 52 2.94 -4.50 2.76
CA MET A 52 3.58 -3.39 2.07
C MET A 52 4.95 -3.84 1.55
N VAL A 53 5.18 -3.66 0.26
CA VAL A 53 6.42 -4.06 -0.42
C VAL A 53 7.09 -2.83 -1.00
N TRP A 54 8.38 -2.67 -0.73
CA TRP A 54 9.20 -1.60 -1.27
C TRP A 54 10.40 -2.18 -1.98
N GLU A 55 10.79 -1.57 -3.09
CA GLU A 55 12.10 -1.82 -3.67
C GLU A 55 13.17 -1.27 -2.72
N LEU A 56 14.17 -2.08 -2.37
CA LEU A 56 15.28 -1.63 -1.54
C LEU A 56 16.25 -0.78 -2.38
N PRO A 57 16.85 0.28 -1.82
CA PRO A 57 17.90 1.03 -2.49
C PRO A 57 19.05 0.13 -2.94
N GLU A 58 19.79 0.55 -3.97
CA GLU A 58 20.90 -0.23 -4.54
C GLU A 58 21.98 -0.58 -3.51
N ASP A 59 22.18 0.28 -2.51
CA ASP A 59 23.13 0.09 -1.41
C ASP A 59 22.85 -1.16 -0.54
N PHE A 60 21.66 -1.76 -0.67
CA PHE A 60 21.29 -3.01 0.00
C PHE A 60 21.62 -4.26 -0.83
N ARG A 61 22.09 -4.10 -2.07
CA ARG A 61 22.56 -5.23 -2.88
C ARG A 61 23.89 -5.72 -2.32
N SER A 62 23.99 -7.03 -2.04
CA SER A 62 25.31 -7.63 -1.77
C SER A 62 26.16 -7.53 -3.04
N PRO A 63 27.48 -7.26 -2.94
CA PRO A 63 28.37 -7.50 -4.07
C PRO A 63 28.23 -8.98 -4.47
N ALA A 64 28.13 -9.20 -5.78
CA ALA A 64 28.03 -10.51 -6.40
C ALA A 64 29.33 -11.31 -6.25
#